data_AF-A0A8C5NPD4-F1
#
_entry.id   AF-A0A8C5NPD4-F1
#
_cell.length_a   1.000
_cell.length_b   1.000
_cell.length_c   1.000
_cell.angle_alpha   90.00
_cell.angle_beta   90.00
_cell.angle_gamma   90.00
#
_symmetry.space_group_name_H-M   'P 1'
#
loop_
_entity.id
_entity.type
_entity.pdbx_description
1 polymer ?
#
loop_
_entity_poly.entity_id
_entity_poly.type
_entity_poly.pdbx_seq_one_letter_code
_entity_poly.pdbx_strand_id
1 'polypeptide(L)'
;LQEIRRVNRDFQCEVSISSTIHYWILYVRSQRLKFTNKPDMSFFAADCSHFSVRGYAEMAMALWNNMLEPVGEKQTYNNFTHDRSKLKCPNPEKPFLFTRRNSGFGNSDVNLENTESSVPYWAVIVTAVAGVLVGSLLGWAVSRTGTKKRQRKARTESNIKTTPLLLSAVTQRVAEQKASWI
;
A
#
# COMPACT_ATOMS: atom_id res chain seq x y z
N LEU A 1 20.08 31.54 -26.43
CA LEU A 1 19.96 30.20 -25.80
C LEU A 1 19.23 30.21 -24.45
N GLN A 2 19.51 31.16 -23.55
CA GLN A 2 18.84 31.22 -22.23
C GLN A 2 17.35 31.56 -22.32
N GLU A 3 16.95 32.47 -23.21
CA GLU A 3 15.54 32.82 -23.46
C GLU A 3 14.72 31.64 -24.02
N ILE A 4 15.32 30.84 -24.90
CA ILE A 4 14.69 29.61 -25.44
C ILE A 4 14.47 28.57 -24.32
N ARG A 5 15.40 28.48 -23.36
CA ARG A 5 15.21 27.61 -22.17
C ARG A 5 14.17 28.15 -21.19
N ARG A 6 13.98 29.47 -21.10
CA ARG A 6 12.89 30.08 -20.31
C ARG A 6 11.54 29.78 -20.95
N VAL A 7 11.36 30.11 -22.22
CA VAL A 7 10.10 29.90 -22.94
C VAL A 7 9.71 28.42 -22.97
N ASN A 8 10.65 27.51 -23.19
CA ASN A 8 10.38 26.08 -23.13
C ASN A 8 10.02 25.61 -21.71
N ARG A 9 10.61 26.18 -20.66
CA ARG A 9 10.26 25.85 -19.27
C ARG A 9 8.85 26.32 -18.92
N ASP A 10 8.50 27.52 -19.33
CA ASP A 10 7.19 28.11 -19.05
C ASP A 10 6.08 27.32 -19.79
N PHE A 11 6.31 26.93 -21.05
CA PHE A 11 5.41 26.06 -21.81
C PHE A 11 5.29 24.64 -21.23
N GLN A 12 6.38 24.03 -20.77
CA GLN A 12 6.34 22.64 -20.28
C GLN A 12 5.69 22.52 -18.89
N CYS A 13 5.83 23.55 -18.04
CA CYS A 13 5.06 23.63 -16.80
C CYS A 13 3.57 23.93 -17.04
N GLU A 14 3.20 24.47 -18.21
CA GLU A 14 1.81 24.69 -18.61
C GLU A 14 1.18 23.46 -19.30
N VAL A 15 1.97 22.64 -20.00
CA VAL A 15 1.48 21.56 -20.88
C VAL A 15 1.47 20.16 -20.24
N SER A 16 2.18 19.91 -19.13
CA SER A 16 2.19 18.57 -18.50
C SER A 16 1.14 18.40 -17.39
N ILE A 17 -0.16 18.41 -17.73
CA ILE A 17 -1.19 17.95 -16.79
C ILE A 17 -2.29 17.16 -17.50
N SER A 18 -2.24 15.82 -17.37
CA SER A 18 -3.39 14.96 -17.63
C SER A 18 -4.52 15.28 -16.64
N SER A 19 -5.72 15.47 -17.16
CA SER A 19 -6.89 16.11 -16.52
C SER A 19 -7.28 15.54 -15.15
N THR A 20 -6.94 14.29 -14.85
CA THR A 20 -7.26 13.65 -13.56
C THR A 20 -6.25 14.02 -12.45
N ILE A 21 -4.98 14.22 -12.81
CA ILE A 21 -3.93 14.63 -11.87
C ILE A 21 -4.06 16.12 -11.54
N HIS A 22 -4.66 16.90 -12.45
CA HIS A 22 -4.95 18.32 -12.26
C HIS A 22 -5.76 18.58 -10.98
N TYR A 23 -6.83 17.84 -10.74
CA TYR A 23 -7.67 18.04 -9.55
C TYR A 23 -6.92 17.74 -8.23
N TRP A 24 -6.08 16.70 -8.22
CA TRP A 24 -5.30 16.32 -7.03
C TRP A 24 -4.15 17.29 -6.76
N ILE A 25 -3.45 17.73 -7.82
CA ILE A 25 -2.39 18.74 -7.70
C ILE A 25 -2.99 20.11 -7.37
N LEU A 26 -4.13 20.51 -7.92
CA LEU A 26 -4.82 21.74 -7.54
C LEU A 26 -5.25 21.73 -6.07
N TYR A 27 -5.68 20.59 -5.54
CA TYR A 27 -5.98 20.42 -4.12
C TYR A 27 -4.72 20.56 -3.24
N VAL A 28 -3.60 19.94 -3.64
CA VAL A 28 -2.29 20.10 -2.96
C VAL A 28 -1.75 21.53 -3.11
N ARG A 29 -1.99 22.19 -4.25
CA ARG A 29 -1.60 23.56 -4.57
C ARG A 29 -2.47 24.59 -3.83
N SER A 30 -3.75 24.31 -3.61
CA SER A 30 -4.66 25.07 -2.75
C SER A 30 -4.18 25.09 -1.30
N GLN A 31 -3.67 23.97 -0.79
CA GLN A 31 -3.07 23.90 0.55
C GLN A 31 -1.68 24.56 0.63
N ARG A 32 -1.02 24.83 -0.51
CA ARG A 32 0.30 25.50 -0.59
C ARG A 32 0.25 26.99 -0.95
N LEU A 33 -0.89 27.50 -1.42
CA LEU A 33 -1.07 28.89 -1.88
C LEU A 33 -1.65 29.84 -0.81
N LYS A 34 -1.38 29.58 0.48
CA LYS A 34 -1.63 30.55 1.56
C LYS A 34 -0.39 31.36 1.96
N PHE A 35 0.62 31.43 1.10
CA PHE A 35 1.75 32.35 1.30
C PHE A 35 1.96 33.19 0.05
N THR A 36 1.83 34.50 0.20
CA THR A 36 2.02 35.56 -0.81
C THR A 36 3.46 35.68 -1.31
N ASN A 37 4.30 34.66 -1.12
CA ASN A 37 5.66 34.55 -1.65
C ASN A 37 5.69 33.46 -2.72
N LYS A 38 5.86 33.86 -3.99
CA LYS A 38 5.99 32.94 -5.12
C LYS A 38 7.16 31.98 -4.85
N PRO A 39 6.96 30.65 -4.83
CA PRO A 39 8.06 29.71 -4.66
C PRO A 39 9.03 29.82 -5.84
N ASP A 40 10.34 29.80 -5.57
CA ASP A 40 11.37 29.81 -6.62
C ASP A 40 11.27 28.49 -7.42
N MET A 41 10.81 28.58 -8.66
CA MET A 41 10.58 27.41 -9.52
C MET A 41 11.89 26.77 -10.01
N SER A 42 13.05 27.41 -9.81
CA SER A 42 14.34 26.85 -10.23
C SER A 42 14.79 25.62 -9.43
N PHE A 43 14.13 25.34 -8.30
CA PHE A 43 14.33 24.12 -7.51
C PHE A 43 13.67 22.89 -8.14
N PHE A 44 12.74 23.08 -9.07
CA PHE A 44 12.04 22.01 -9.78
C PHE A 44 12.57 21.89 -11.21
N ALA A 45 12.48 20.68 -11.76
CA ALA A 45 12.77 20.39 -13.16
C ALA A 45 11.69 21.01 -14.07
N ALA A 46 11.89 20.92 -15.39
CA ALA A 46 10.98 21.53 -16.37
C ALA A 46 9.56 20.93 -16.34
N ASP A 47 9.39 19.73 -15.77
CA ASP A 47 8.11 19.06 -15.58
C ASP A 47 7.38 19.47 -14.29
N CYS A 48 7.92 20.45 -13.55
CA CYS A 48 7.34 20.99 -12.33
C CYS A 48 7.10 19.94 -11.19
N SER A 49 7.61 18.72 -11.35
CA SER A 49 7.33 17.56 -10.49
C SER A 49 8.59 16.92 -9.93
N HIS A 50 9.65 16.82 -10.73
CA HIS A 50 10.95 16.37 -10.23
C HIS A 50 11.74 17.54 -9.67
N PHE A 51 12.64 17.28 -8.73
CA PHE A 51 13.61 18.29 -8.31
C PHE A 51 14.65 18.51 -9.41
N SER A 52 15.07 19.76 -9.60
CA SER A 52 16.23 20.05 -10.43
C SER A 52 17.50 19.60 -9.72
N VAL A 53 18.63 19.59 -10.44
CA VAL A 53 19.96 19.37 -9.84
C VAL A 53 20.19 20.32 -8.66
N ARG A 54 19.70 21.56 -8.75
CA ARG A 54 19.73 22.54 -7.65
C ARG A 54 18.88 22.07 -6.47
N GLY A 55 17.65 21.63 -6.71
CA GLY A 55 16.78 21.10 -5.65
C GLY A 55 17.38 19.91 -4.90
N TYR A 56 17.96 18.96 -5.63
CA TYR A 56 18.66 17.82 -5.02
C TYR A 56 19.89 18.24 -4.21
N ALA A 57 20.72 19.14 -4.74
CA ALA A 57 21.90 19.63 -4.04
C ALA A 57 21.52 20.30 -2.71
N GLU A 58 20.46 21.11 -2.73
CA GLU A 58 19.95 21.84 -1.58
C GLU A 58 19.39 20.92 -0.48
N MET A 59 18.68 19.86 -0.88
CA MET A 59 18.20 18.84 0.04
C MET A 59 19.34 17.98 0.60
N ALA A 60 20.34 17.64 -0.22
CA ALA A 60 21.52 16.89 0.22
C ALA A 60 22.36 17.70 1.22
N MET A 61 22.53 19.00 1.02
CA MET A 61 23.22 19.88 1.96
C MET A 61 22.50 19.97 3.30
N ALA A 62 21.17 20.09 3.30
CA ALA A 62 20.37 20.10 4.52
C ALA A 62 20.50 18.78 5.29
N LEU A 63 20.40 17.65 4.58
CA LEU A 63 20.59 16.33 5.18
C LEU A 63 21.98 16.18 5.78
N TRP A 64 23.03 16.58 5.05
CA TRP A 64 24.40 16.55 5.52
C TRP A 64 24.55 17.31 6.84
N ASN A 65 24.05 18.54 6.89
CA ASN A 65 24.10 19.37 8.09
C ASN A 65 23.33 18.73 9.26
N ASN A 66 22.18 18.10 9.00
CA ASN A 66 21.37 17.40 10.01
C ASN A 66 22.04 16.11 10.54
N MET A 67 22.91 15.46 9.75
CA MET A 67 23.68 14.31 10.21
C MET A 67 24.83 14.70 11.15
N LEU A 68 25.26 15.96 11.09
CA LEU A 68 26.28 16.54 11.98
C LEU A 68 25.69 17.14 13.27
N GLU A 69 24.39 16.93 13.52
CA GLU A 69 23.71 17.38 14.73
C GLU A 69 23.14 16.22 15.55
N PRO A 70 23.23 16.27 16.88
CA PRO A 70 22.72 15.21 17.74
C PRO A 70 21.20 15.06 17.60
N VAL A 71 20.72 13.84 17.79
CA VAL A 71 19.27 13.55 17.85
C VAL A 71 18.66 14.35 19.00
N GLY A 72 17.56 15.06 18.73
CA GLY A 72 16.93 16.03 19.62
C GLY A 72 17.17 17.49 19.20
N GLU A 73 18.34 17.76 18.61
CA GLU A 73 18.77 19.10 18.20
C GLU A 73 18.87 19.24 16.67
N LYS A 74 18.21 18.36 15.92
CA LYS A 74 18.24 18.38 14.46
C LYS A 74 17.43 19.56 13.91
N GLN A 75 18.00 20.28 12.96
CA GLN A 75 17.30 21.36 12.25
C GLN A 75 15.98 20.87 11.63
N THR A 76 14.92 21.64 11.86
CA THR A 76 13.59 21.42 11.27
C THR A 76 13.28 22.39 10.12
N TYR A 77 14.22 23.27 9.81
CA TYR A 77 14.13 24.25 8.73
C TYR A 77 15.33 24.10 7.78
N ASN A 78 15.17 24.55 6.54
CA ASN A 78 16.26 24.60 5.57
C ASN A 78 16.40 26.01 4.99
N ASN A 79 17.64 26.46 4.81
CA ASN A 79 17.95 27.70 4.11
C ASN A 79 18.22 27.41 2.63
N PHE A 80 17.24 27.74 1.79
CA PHE A 80 17.29 27.54 0.33
C PHE A 80 18.10 28.63 -0.41
N THR A 81 18.88 29.45 0.29
CA THR A 81 19.83 30.36 -0.37
C THR A 81 20.89 29.54 -1.11
N HIS A 82 21.13 29.85 -2.39
CA HIS A 82 22.12 29.13 -3.21
C HIS A 82 23.55 29.57 -2.86
N ASP A 83 24.01 29.14 -1.69
CA ASP A 83 25.35 29.35 -1.18
C ASP A 83 25.91 28.03 -0.66
N ARG A 84 27.15 27.70 -1.03
CA ARG A 84 27.85 26.50 -0.59
C ARG A 84 28.48 26.66 0.79
N SER A 85 28.64 27.89 1.28
CA SER A 85 29.24 28.18 2.59
C SER A 85 28.43 27.59 3.77
N LYS A 86 27.15 27.30 3.55
CA LYS A 86 26.25 26.71 4.55
C LYS A 86 26.54 25.25 4.88
N LEU A 87 27.40 24.58 4.13
CA LEU A 87 27.81 23.21 4.42
C LEU A 87 28.68 23.17 5.67
N LYS A 88 28.19 22.47 6.70
CA LYS A 88 28.95 22.27 7.93
C LYS A 88 30.06 21.24 7.69
N CYS A 89 31.25 21.56 8.21
CA CYS A 89 32.37 20.63 8.25
C CYS A 89 32.34 19.81 9.54
N PRO A 90 32.81 18.55 9.53
CA PRO A 90 32.97 17.76 10.75
C PRO A 90 33.93 18.45 11.74
N ASN A 91 33.61 18.38 13.03
CA ASN A 91 34.48 18.87 14.11
C ASN A 91 35.38 17.71 14.59
N PRO A 92 36.69 17.90 14.78
CA PRO A 92 37.58 16.90 15.40
C PRO A 92 37.07 16.33 16.73
N GLU A 93 36.33 17.11 17.52
CA GLU A 93 35.72 16.67 18.79
C GLU A 93 34.56 15.67 18.58
N LYS A 94 33.93 15.71 17.40
CA LYS A 94 32.75 14.91 17.02
C LYS A 94 32.98 14.27 15.64
N PRO A 95 33.88 13.28 15.54
CA PRO A 95 34.34 12.74 14.27
C PRO A 95 33.31 11.82 13.56
N PHE A 96 32.24 11.42 14.25
CA PHE A 96 31.23 10.50 13.73
C PHE A 96 29.89 11.20 13.47
N LEU A 97 29.11 10.66 12.53
CA LEU A 97 27.74 11.11 12.29
C LEU A 97 26.83 10.79 13.49
N PHE A 98 25.89 11.67 13.76
CA PHE A 98 24.96 11.50 14.87
C PHE A 98 23.82 10.54 14.53
N THR A 99 23.71 9.53 15.36
CA THR A 99 22.68 8.48 15.36
C THR A 99 21.93 8.51 16.69
N ARG A 100 20.81 7.78 16.78
CA ARG A 100 20.05 7.65 18.03
C ARG A 100 20.90 7.15 19.20
N ARG A 101 21.86 6.24 18.93
CA ARG A 101 22.71 5.62 19.96
C ARG A 101 23.83 6.54 20.47
N ASN A 102 24.49 7.29 19.58
CA ASN A 102 25.62 8.13 19.98
C ASN A 102 25.23 9.58 20.34
N SER A 103 23.95 9.93 20.23
CA SER A 103 23.44 11.26 20.61
C SER A 103 22.92 11.33 22.05
N GLY A 104 23.05 10.26 22.84
CA GLY A 104 22.52 10.21 24.21
C GLY A 104 20.99 10.03 24.32
N PHE A 105 20.27 10.06 23.19
CA PHE A 105 18.82 9.85 23.11
C PHE A 105 18.39 8.46 23.58
N GLY A 106 19.25 7.45 23.45
CA GLY A 106 18.95 6.06 23.81
C GLY A 106 19.04 5.71 25.30
N ASN A 107 19.62 6.54 26.16
CA ASN A 107 19.80 6.17 27.59
C ASN A 107 18.50 6.27 28.40
N SER A 108 17.54 7.08 27.97
CA SER A 108 16.17 7.12 28.49
C SER A 108 15.28 6.03 27.87
N ASP A 109 15.63 5.56 26.67
CA ASP A 109 14.85 4.56 25.93
C ASP A 109 15.13 3.12 26.38
N VAL A 110 16.22 2.82 27.09
CA VAL A 110 16.44 1.47 27.68
C VAL A 110 15.34 1.10 28.69
N ASN A 111 14.60 2.09 29.23
CA ASN A 111 13.41 1.83 30.04
C ASN A 111 12.08 1.84 29.25
N LEU A 112 12.04 2.37 28.03
CA LEU A 112 10.84 2.40 27.18
C LEU A 112 10.84 1.27 26.13
N GLU A 113 11.99 0.72 25.77
CA GLU A 113 12.15 -0.46 24.92
C GLU A 113 11.81 -1.77 25.65
N ASN A 114 11.69 -1.75 26.98
CA ASN A 114 11.01 -2.82 27.73
C ASN A 114 9.47 -2.77 27.59
N THR A 115 8.93 -1.77 26.88
CA THR A 115 7.52 -1.66 26.51
C THR A 115 7.37 -1.54 24.99
N GLU A 116 8.33 -2.03 24.19
CA GLU A 116 7.95 -2.48 22.86
C GLU A 116 7.03 -3.68 23.02
N SER A 117 5.98 -3.67 22.22
CA SER A 117 4.92 -4.66 22.10
C SER A 117 5.46 -6.04 21.69
N SER A 118 6.27 -6.65 22.55
CA SER A 118 6.78 -7.99 22.42
C SER A 118 5.62 -8.92 22.73
N VAL A 119 4.74 -9.06 21.73
CA VAL A 119 3.82 -10.17 21.66
C VAL A 119 4.72 -11.40 21.83
N PRO A 120 4.61 -12.10 22.97
CA PRO A 120 5.59 -13.07 23.34
C PRO A 120 5.59 -14.16 22.25
N TYR A 121 6.75 -14.71 21.92
CA TYR A 121 6.89 -15.66 20.80
C TYR A 121 5.87 -16.81 20.85
N TRP A 122 5.47 -17.23 22.05
CA TRP A 122 4.40 -18.21 22.25
C TRP A 122 3.04 -17.77 21.68
N ALA A 123 2.69 -16.49 21.72
CA ALA A 123 1.44 -15.97 21.16
C ALA A 123 1.43 -16.02 19.62
N VAL A 124 2.59 -15.87 18.96
CA VAL A 124 2.72 -16.10 17.50
C VAL A 124 2.52 -17.58 17.17
N ILE A 125 3.07 -18.48 17.98
CA ILE A 125 2.86 -19.92 17.82
C ILE A 125 1.38 -20.28 18.03
N VAL A 126 0.76 -19.79 19.11
CA VAL A 126 -0.65 -20.08 19.42
C VAL A 126 -1.57 -19.55 18.34
N THR A 127 -1.34 -18.35 17.81
CA THR A 127 -2.15 -17.79 16.72
C THR A 127 -1.98 -18.58 15.42
N ALA A 128 -0.76 -19.00 15.07
CA ALA A 128 -0.52 -19.85 13.90
C ALA A 128 -1.24 -21.21 14.03
N VAL A 129 -1.12 -21.88 15.17
CA VAL A 129 -1.76 -23.18 15.42
C VAL A 129 -3.29 -23.06 15.41
N ALA A 130 -3.84 -22.04 16.08
CA ALA A 130 -5.28 -21.79 16.09
C ALA A 130 -5.81 -21.54 14.66
N GLY A 131 -5.09 -20.74 13.86
CA GLY A 131 -5.44 -20.48 12.47
C GLY A 131 -5.50 -21.75 11.61
N VAL A 132 -4.52 -22.65 11.75
CA VAL A 132 -4.47 -23.94 11.02
C VAL A 132 -5.64 -24.85 11.41
N LEU A 133 -5.98 -24.92 12.70
CA LEU A 133 -7.10 -25.73 13.17
C LEU A 133 -8.44 -25.21 12.65
N VAL A 134 -8.66 -23.89 12.72
CA VAL A 134 -9.88 -23.25 12.21
C VAL A 134 -9.99 -23.42 10.70
N GLY A 135 -8.91 -23.20 9.96
CA GLY A 135 -8.88 -23.40 8.51
C GLY A 135 -9.18 -24.85 8.11
N SER A 136 -8.64 -25.83 8.84
CA SER A 136 -8.88 -27.25 8.61
C SER A 136 -10.34 -27.64 8.86
N LEU A 137 -10.94 -27.13 9.94
CA LEU A 137 -12.35 -27.37 10.27
C LEU A 137 -13.29 -26.76 9.23
N LEU A 138 -13.02 -25.52 8.79
CA LEU A 138 -13.81 -24.86 7.76
C LEU A 138 -13.69 -25.58 6.41
N GLY A 139 -12.47 -25.93 5.99
CA GLY A 139 -12.24 -26.70 4.77
C GLY A 139 -12.98 -28.05 4.78
N TRP A 140 -12.94 -28.76 5.91
CA TRP A 140 -13.66 -30.01 6.09
C TRP A 140 -15.19 -29.85 6.07
N ALA A 141 -15.72 -28.80 6.71
CA ALA A 141 -17.15 -28.51 6.68
C ALA A 141 -17.64 -28.20 5.26
N VAL A 142 -16.88 -27.43 4.48
CA VAL A 142 -17.19 -27.14 3.07
C VAL A 142 -17.11 -28.41 2.22
N SER A 143 -16.10 -29.26 2.42
CA SER A 143 -15.99 -30.54 1.71
C SER A 143 -17.16 -31.49 2.04
N ARG A 144 -17.60 -31.53 3.31
CA ARG A 144 -18.77 -32.32 3.73
C ARG A 144 -20.09 -31.81 3.15
N THR A 145 -20.28 -30.49 3.04
CA THR A 145 -21.50 -29.94 2.41
C THR A 145 -21.48 -30.16 0.90
N GLY A 146 -20.32 -30.03 0.25
CA GLY A 146 -20.13 -30.32 -1.18
C GLY A 146 -20.42 -31.78 -1.53
N THR A 147 -19.90 -32.73 -0.74
CA THR A 147 -20.18 -34.18 -0.93
C THR A 147 -21.64 -34.52 -0.71
N LYS A 148 -22.29 -33.98 0.35
CA LYS A 148 -23.74 -34.13 0.55
C LYS A 148 -24.56 -33.55 -0.60
N LYS A 149 -24.18 -32.38 -1.12
CA LYS A 149 -24.84 -31.75 -2.29
C LYS A 149 -24.68 -32.60 -3.55
N ARG A 150 -23.49 -33.18 -3.77
CA ARG A 150 -23.21 -34.08 -4.90
C ARG A 150 -24.01 -35.38 -4.81
N GLN A 151 -24.12 -35.97 -3.62
CA GLN A 151 -24.97 -37.14 -3.38
C GLN A 151 -26.46 -36.84 -3.61
N ARG A 152 -26.97 -35.70 -3.12
CA ARG A 152 -28.35 -35.28 -3.38
C ARG A 152 -28.61 -35.11 -4.88
N LYS A 153 -27.69 -34.48 -5.62
CA LYS A 153 -27.80 -34.30 -7.07
C LYS A 153 -27.84 -35.64 -7.81
N ALA A 154 -26.97 -36.59 -7.45
CA ALA A 154 -26.97 -37.95 -8.01
C ALA A 154 -28.26 -38.73 -7.69
N ARG A 155 -28.81 -38.57 -6.48
CA ARG A 155 -30.10 -39.17 -6.09
C ARG A 155 -31.27 -38.56 -6.86
N THR A 156 -31.30 -37.24 -7.06
CA THR A 156 -32.35 -36.59 -7.85
C THR A 156 -32.28 -37.00 -9.33
N GLU A 157 -31.08 -37.12 -9.89
CA GLU A 157 -30.90 -37.52 -11.28
C GLU A 157 -31.30 -38.98 -11.54
N SER A 158 -31.00 -39.90 -10.61
CA SER A 158 -31.47 -41.30 -10.70
C SER A 158 -32.99 -41.42 -10.55
N ASN A 159 -33.61 -40.62 -9.68
CA ASN A 159 -35.07 -40.59 -9.56
C ASN A 159 -35.73 -40.06 -10.84
N ILE A 160 -35.24 -38.95 -11.42
CA ILE A 160 -35.77 -38.37 -12.67
C ILE A 160 -35.69 -39.36 -13.84
N LYS A 161 -34.63 -40.18 -13.92
CA LYS A 161 -34.50 -41.21 -14.98
C LYS A 161 -35.42 -42.42 -14.77
N THR A 162 -35.78 -42.73 -13.52
CA THR A 162 -36.62 -43.89 -13.20
C THR A 162 -38.12 -43.60 -13.38
N THR A 163 -38.56 -42.36 -13.11
CA THR A 163 -39.97 -41.94 -13.23
C THR A 163 -40.60 -42.13 -14.64
N PRO A 164 -39.96 -41.76 -15.76
CA PRO A 164 -40.53 -41.95 -17.09
C PRO A 164 -40.59 -43.42 -17.52
N LEU A 165 -39.63 -44.25 -17.09
CA LEU A 165 -39.66 -45.70 -17.34
C LEU A 165 -40.85 -46.36 -16.62
N LEU A 166 -41.10 -45.97 -15.36
CA LEU A 166 -42.29 -46.46 -14.64
C LEU A 166 -43.59 -45.93 -15.23
N LEU A 167 -43.65 -44.66 -15.65
CA LEU A 167 -44.83 -44.11 -16.32
C LEU A 167 -45.14 -44.85 -17.63
N SER A 168 -44.11 -45.14 -18.44
CA SER A 168 -44.28 -45.90 -19.68
C SER A 168 -44.74 -47.34 -19.46
N ALA A 169 -44.20 -48.00 -18.43
CA ALA A 169 -44.62 -49.36 -18.06
C ALA A 169 -46.05 -49.39 -17.49
N VAL A 170 -46.50 -48.32 -16.83
CA VAL A 170 -47.86 -48.19 -16.30
C VAL A 170 -48.85 -47.87 -17.43
N THR A 171 -48.53 -46.94 -18.34
CA THR A 171 -49.41 -46.61 -19.47
C THR A 171 -49.57 -47.79 -20.42
N GLN A 172 -48.50 -48.58 -20.65
CA GLN A 172 -48.58 -49.80 -21.45
C GLN A 172 -49.50 -50.85 -20.83
N ARG A 173 -49.41 -51.09 -19.51
CA ARG A 173 -50.34 -51.99 -18.81
C ARG A 173 -51.80 -51.49 -18.84
N VAL A 174 -52.02 -50.17 -18.76
CA VAL A 174 -53.37 -49.57 -18.83
C VAL A 174 -53.96 -49.69 -20.24
N ALA A 175 -53.14 -49.56 -21.28
CA ALA A 175 -53.56 -49.77 -22.66
C ALA A 175 -53.90 -51.25 -22.93
N GLU A 176 -53.08 -52.18 -22.44
CA GLU A 176 -53.34 -53.62 -22.53
C GLU A 176 -54.63 -54.03 -21.81
N GLN A 177 -54.90 -53.48 -20.63
CA GLN A 177 -56.16 -53.70 -19.92
C GLN A 177 -57.36 -53.16 -20.71
N LYS A 178 -57.30 -51.93 -21.25
CA LYS A 178 -58.41 -51.34 -22.01
C LYS A 178 -58.75 -52.10 -23.29
N ALA A 179 -57.76 -52.68 -23.96
CA ALA A 179 -57.98 -53.52 -25.14
C ALA A 179 -58.70 -54.85 -24.83
N SER A 180 -58.71 -55.27 -23.56
CA SER A 180 -59.41 -56.48 -23.12
C SER A 180 -60.90 -56.27 -22.78
N TRP A 181 -61.39 -55.02 -22.78
CA TRP A 181 -62.79 -54.67 -22.44
C TRP A 181 -63.55 -54.05 -23.63
N ILE A 182 -63.02 -54.20 -24.85
CA ILE A 182 -63.70 -53.96 -26.13
C ILE A 182 -63.89 -55.34 -26.78
#